data_AF-A0A8T7GS70-F1
#
_entry.id   AF-A0A8T7GS70-F1
#
_cell.length_a   1.000
_cell.length_b   1.000
_cell.length_c   1.000
_cell.angle_alpha   90.00
_cell.angle_beta   90.00
_cell.angle_gamma   90.00
#
_symmetry.space_group_name_H-M   'P 1'
#
loop_
_entity.id
_entity.type
_entity.pdbx_description
1 polymer ?
#
loop_
_entity_poly.entity_id
_entity_poly.type
_entity_poly.pdbx_seq_one_letter_code
_entity_poly.pdbx_strand_id
1 'polypeptide(L)'
;MCGIAGVARLDGGVEPLSKLLASLEAMRDRGTEHGAGMAAYSPEPGGKVRARVFLRRGRDEQALQELLERLGANGSHVLARLGHGVEVVEALLNDYPTPADLSRLWFLQASRTLEVWKSIGWPREVAEAYGLRGGEERRVWIGHTRYPTNSPGFQPWLAHPFSAGETVIVHNGDLSSYGANKRLIMYGMGLTSFTGNDSEAIAYIVEMLYRDGANPLDVVEAMVYGRGPRWARLDGPYAVIYIHGTLHGPVFSAFVDRHHFRPLYYAKVGETVYLASEAAAVKAMDPRARPVMLRGGGYIVVYPDGEMEARGLTSWKEYPAPQPPPWAVDASKMNRVELNQALAAMLERTGRAAAYNLQGHRYVANGLGPGRLELWGVVGNASLNLVRGLEARIYGQAQEDLGDSMEDSRVIVYGSVGDSAGQAMRSGELHILGDAGNRLGVQMKGGTIVLRGDAGDYLAEFMAGGVIVALGRVGRYIASGMVGGKIYVRGHVPVSHVGKAPPRRQVERYIKALAARGEISEEQMVKALRGQTVEELLQALGDKFRRLAKLWGVLHIGYPHVEYRYLRGDERDELEAILRRHVEATGVPLDVEQLLEEKYTVITSVKVKPPEGEGAW
;
A
#
# COMPACT_ATOMS: atom_id res chain seq x y z
N MET A 1 4.38 -11.71 -1.19
CA MET A 1 3.83 -10.77 -0.18
C MET A 1 2.37 -11.08 -0.03
N CYS A 2 1.84 -11.22 1.19
CA CYS A 2 0.43 -11.57 1.43
C CYS A 2 -0.59 -10.72 0.65
N GLY A 3 -1.78 -11.29 0.44
CA GLY A 3 -2.94 -10.59 -0.13
C GLY A 3 -4.05 -10.45 0.90
N ILE A 4 -4.63 -9.26 1.01
CA ILE A 4 -5.78 -8.98 1.89
C ILE A 4 -6.95 -8.43 1.08
N ALA A 5 -8.16 -8.79 1.48
CA ALA A 5 -9.39 -8.32 0.87
C ALA A 5 -10.49 -8.10 1.91
N GLY A 6 -11.45 -7.25 1.59
CA GLY A 6 -12.65 -7.06 2.38
C GLY A 6 -13.80 -6.46 1.57
N VAL A 7 -15.02 -6.75 2.00
CA VAL A 7 -16.25 -6.21 1.43
C VAL A 7 -17.23 -5.86 2.54
N ALA A 8 -17.88 -4.71 2.45
CA ALA A 8 -18.81 -4.21 3.45
C ALA A 8 -20.03 -3.50 2.82
N ARG A 9 -21.18 -3.61 3.48
CA ARG A 9 -22.43 -2.93 3.11
C ARG A 9 -22.71 -1.74 4.02
N LEU A 10 -22.93 -0.57 3.43
CA LEU A 10 -23.25 0.66 4.17
C LEU A 10 -24.69 0.63 4.69
N ASP A 11 -25.64 0.11 3.92
CA ASP A 11 -27.08 0.15 4.21
C ASP A 11 -27.60 -1.00 5.09
N GLY A 12 -26.71 -1.75 5.75
CA GLY A 12 -27.09 -2.91 6.55
C GLY A 12 -27.42 -4.18 5.75
N GLY A 13 -27.34 -4.14 4.41
CA GLY A 13 -27.46 -5.32 3.56
C GLY A 13 -26.33 -6.34 3.78
N VAL A 14 -26.35 -7.41 2.98
CA VAL A 14 -25.37 -8.50 3.07
C VAL A 14 -24.72 -8.80 1.72
N GLU A 15 -23.54 -9.43 1.76
CA GLU A 15 -22.78 -9.85 0.58
C GLU A 15 -22.37 -11.32 0.70
N PRO A 16 -22.38 -12.08 -0.41
CA PRO A 16 -22.04 -13.50 -0.39
C PRO A 16 -20.52 -13.72 -0.29
N LEU A 17 -20.13 -14.77 0.41
CA LEU A 17 -18.74 -15.21 0.56
C LEU A 17 -18.03 -15.41 -0.80
N SER A 18 -18.77 -15.78 -1.85
CA SER A 18 -18.22 -15.97 -3.19
C SER A 18 -17.49 -14.75 -3.74
N LYS A 19 -17.91 -13.53 -3.36
CA LYS A 19 -17.20 -12.30 -3.74
C LYS A 19 -15.82 -12.25 -3.09
N LEU A 20 -15.74 -12.43 -1.78
CA LEU A 20 -14.46 -12.46 -1.06
C LEU A 20 -13.54 -13.55 -1.63
N LEU A 21 -14.06 -14.76 -1.85
CA LEU A 21 -13.27 -15.86 -2.43
C LEU A 21 -12.73 -15.51 -3.82
N ALA A 22 -13.53 -14.89 -4.69
CA ALA A 22 -13.06 -14.43 -6.01
C ALA A 22 -11.91 -13.43 -5.88
N SER A 23 -11.97 -12.51 -4.92
CA SER A 23 -10.87 -11.57 -4.63
C SER A 23 -9.60 -12.28 -4.18
N LEU A 24 -9.70 -13.25 -3.27
CA LEU A 24 -8.53 -13.95 -2.73
C LEU A 24 -7.87 -14.85 -3.77
N GLU A 25 -8.65 -15.50 -4.64
CA GLU A 25 -8.15 -16.29 -5.76
C GLU A 25 -7.49 -15.41 -6.84
N ALA A 26 -8.02 -14.22 -7.12
CA ALA A 26 -7.37 -13.28 -8.03
C ALA A 26 -5.98 -12.82 -7.52
N MET A 27 -5.76 -12.89 -6.20
CA MET A 27 -4.47 -12.60 -5.55
C MET A 27 -3.73 -13.87 -5.13
N ARG A 28 -4.03 -15.04 -5.70
CA ARG A 28 -3.40 -16.30 -5.30
C ARG A 28 -1.87 -16.22 -5.34
N ASP A 29 -1.32 -15.55 -6.34
CA ASP A 29 0.13 -15.30 -6.53
C ASP A 29 0.79 -14.44 -5.44
N ARG A 30 -0.02 -13.74 -4.64
CA ARG A 30 0.46 -13.03 -3.45
C ARG A 30 0.82 -14.01 -2.33
N GLY A 31 0.05 -15.10 -2.20
CA GLY A 31 0.20 -16.11 -1.17
C GLY A 31 0.81 -17.41 -1.67
N THR A 32 0.78 -18.40 -0.78
CA THR A 32 1.15 -19.80 -1.01
C THR A 32 0.15 -20.69 -0.29
N GLU A 33 0.28 -22.00 -0.43
CA GLU A 33 -0.53 -22.99 0.30
C GLU A 33 -0.33 -22.97 1.83
N HIS A 34 0.57 -22.14 2.35
CA HIS A 34 0.92 -22.05 3.77
C HIS A 34 -0.08 -21.24 4.62
N GLY A 35 -1.22 -20.87 4.04
CA GLY A 35 -2.42 -20.54 4.81
C GLY A 35 -3.32 -19.49 4.17
N ALA A 36 -4.60 -19.66 4.44
CA ALA A 36 -5.63 -18.71 4.08
C ALA A 36 -6.68 -18.66 5.19
N GLY A 37 -7.51 -17.63 5.14
CA GLY A 37 -8.64 -17.54 6.03
C GLY A 37 -9.53 -16.35 5.72
N MET A 38 -10.66 -16.36 6.40
CA MET A 38 -11.72 -15.38 6.28
C MET A 38 -12.35 -15.13 7.64
N ALA A 39 -12.94 -13.97 7.79
CA ALA A 39 -13.73 -13.62 8.95
C ALA A 39 -14.90 -12.74 8.55
N ALA A 40 -15.94 -12.75 9.37
CA ALA A 40 -17.13 -11.96 9.17
C ALA A 40 -17.70 -11.42 10.48
N TYR A 41 -18.47 -10.34 10.36
CA TYR A 41 -19.40 -9.93 11.39
C TYR A 41 -20.60 -10.89 11.39
N SER A 42 -20.77 -11.61 12.51
CA SER A 42 -21.78 -12.64 12.72
C SER A 42 -22.16 -12.69 14.22
N PRO A 43 -23.03 -11.76 14.69
CA PRO A 43 -23.44 -11.69 16.08
C PRO A 43 -24.13 -12.97 16.55
N GLU A 44 -23.69 -13.46 17.71
CA GLU A 44 -24.27 -14.62 18.38
C GLU A 44 -25.59 -14.21 19.06
N PRO A 45 -26.74 -14.78 18.66
CA PRO A 45 -28.05 -14.33 19.14
C PRO A 45 -28.26 -14.44 20.65
N GLY A 46 -27.61 -15.40 21.32
CA GLY A 46 -27.69 -15.61 22.77
C GLY A 46 -26.81 -14.67 23.60
N GLY A 47 -26.04 -13.77 22.97
CA GLY A 47 -25.08 -12.89 23.64
C GLY A 47 -23.92 -13.62 24.33
N LYS A 48 -23.74 -14.92 24.04
CA LYS A 48 -22.65 -15.73 24.55
C LYS A 48 -21.38 -15.46 23.76
N VAL A 49 -20.24 -15.74 24.40
CA VAL A 49 -18.95 -15.65 23.73
C VAL A 49 -18.75 -16.93 22.93
N ARG A 50 -18.77 -16.83 21.59
CA ARG A 50 -18.40 -17.93 20.70
C ARG A 50 -16.88 -18.09 20.73
N ALA A 51 -16.42 -19.12 21.41
CA ALA A 51 -15.02 -19.51 21.47
C ALA A 51 -14.74 -20.64 20.49
N ARG A 52 -13.74 -20.44 19.62
CA ARG A 52 -13.18 -21.49 18.77
C ARG A 52 -11.74 -21.72 19.16
N VAL A 53 -11.37 -22.96 19.48
CA VAL A 53 -10.04 -23.34 19.96
C VAL A 53 -9.44 -24.36 19.01
N PHE A 54 -8.17 -24.17 18.64
CA PHE A 54 -7.37 -25.22 18.01
C PHE A 54 -6.99 -26.24 19.07
N LEU A 55 -7.59 -27.42 18.99
CA LEU A 55 -7.34 -28.54 19.88
C LEU A 55 -6.31 -29.47 19.27
N ARG A 56 -5.13 -29.59 19.89
CA ARG A 56 -4.17 -30.66 19.57
C ARG A 56 -4.55 -31.90 20.38
N ARG A 57 -4.91 -32.97 19.69
CA ARG A 57 -5.29 -34.24 20.31
C ARG A 57 -4.15 -34.80 21.18
N GLY A 58 -4.50 -35.29 22.35
CA GLY A 58 -3.61 -35.85 23.37
C GLY A 58 -2.79 -34.81 24.14
N ARG A 59 -3.12 -33.52 24.04
CA ARG A 59 -2.38 -32.42 24.69
C ARG A 59 -3.28 -31.38 25.34
N ASP A 60 -4.31 -30.93 24.63
CA ASP A 60 -5.07 -29.74 25.02
C ASP A 60 -6.44 -30.08 25.66
N GLU A 61 -6.86 -31.36 25.69
CA GLU A 61 -8.21 -31.75 26.13
C GLU A 61 -8.52 -31.36 27.57
N GLN A 62 -7.57 -31.59 28.48
CA GLN A 62 -7.76 -31.26 29.89
C GLN A 62 -7.92 -29.74 30.08
N ALA A 63 -7.06 -28.94 29.45
CA ALA A 63 -7.12 -27.48 29.57
C ALA A 63 -8.41 -26.92 28.95
N LEU A 64 -8.90 -27.52 27.86
CA LEU A 64 -10.20 -27.16 27.29
C LEU A 64 -11.35 -27.51 28.24
N GLN A 65 -11.35 -28.69 28.85
CA GLN A 65 -12.41 -29.09 29.80
C GLN A 65 -12.47 -28.14 31.00
N GLU A 66 -11.32 -27.82 31.60
CA GLU A 66 -11.22 -26.85 32.69
C GLU A 66 -11.77 -25.46 32.31
N LEU A 67 -11.49 -25.00 31.08
CA LEU A 67 -12.02 -23.75 30.55
C LEU A 67 -13.56 -23.79 30.42
N LEU A 68 -14.09 -24.86 29.82
CA LEU A 68 -15.52 -25.02 29.56
C LEU A 68 -16.33 -25.06 30.86
N GLU A 69 -15.83 -25.76 31.87
CA GLU A 69 -16.47 -25.82 33.20
C GLU A 69 -16.45 -24.45 33.87
N ARG A 70 -15.29 -23.78 33.90
CA ARG A 70 -15.13 -22.50 34.59
C ARG A 70 -15.94 -21.37 33.95
N LEU A 71 -16.05 -21.35 32.62
CA LEU A 71 -16.82 -20.34 31.88
C LEU A 71 -18.27 -20.77 31.59
N GLY A 72 -18.69 -21.93 32.11
CA GLY A 72 -20.05 -22.43 32.06
C GLY A 72 -20.58 -22.66 30.64
N ALA A 73 -19.87 -23.45 29.84
CA ALA A 73 -20.28 -23.81 28.50
C ALA A 73 -21.43 -24.84 28.50
N ASN A 74 -22.42 -24.67 27.63
CA ASN A 74 -23.52 -25.63 27.43
C ASN A 74 -23.12 -26.81 26.52
N GLY A 75 -21.85 -27.23 26.58
CA GLY A 75 -21.23 -28.20 25.69
C GLY A 75 -20.32 -27.58 24.63
N SER A 76 -19.63 -28.45 23.89
CA SER A 76 -18.75 -28.10 22.78
C SER A 76 -18.89 -29.12 21.66
N HIS A 77 -18.53 -28.73 20.43
CA HIS A 77 -18.55 -29.63 19.28
C HIS A 77 -17.35 -29.38 18.36
N VAL A 78 -16.95 -30.42 17.62
CA VAL A 78 -15.88 -30.30 16.61
C VAL A 78 -16.47 -29.63 15.37
N LEU A 79 -15.98 -28.43 15.07
CA LEU A 79 -16.37 -27.63 13.90
C LEU A 79 -15.65 -28.10 12.64
N ALA A 80 -14.33 -28.36 12.73
CA ALA A 80 -13.52 -28.77 11.58
C ALA A 80 -12.34 -29.65 12.00
N ARG A 81 -11.89 -30.52 11.09
CA ARG A 81 -10.68 -31.33 11.25
C ARG A 81 -9.66 -30.90 10.22
N LEU A 82 -8.57 -30.26 10.67
CA LEU A 82 -7.63 -29.54 9.80
C LEU A 82 -6.39 -30.37 9.43
N GLY A 83 -6.38 -31.66 9.74
CA GLY A 83 -5.23 -32.54 9.55
C GLY A 83 -4.18 -32.42 10.67
N HIS A 84 -3.12 -33.24 10.59
CA HIS A 84 -1.99 -33.27 11.53
C HIS A 84 -2.35 -33.35 13.03
N GLY A 85 -3.49 -33.96 13.37
CA GLY A 85 -3.97 -34.09 14.75
C GLY A 85 -4.54 -32.80 15.36
N VAL A 86 -4.87 -31.80 14.53
CA VAL A 86 -5.47 -30.54 14.96
C VAL A 86 -6.94 -30.50 14.55
N GLU A 87 -7.80 -30.23 15.52
CA GLU A 87 -9.24 -29.99 15.33
C GLU A 87 -9.60 -28.56 15.78
N VAL A 88 -10.69 -28.02 15.26
CA VAL A 88 -11.28 -26.78 15.78
C VAL A 88 -12.52 -27.16 16.55
N VAL A 89 -12.52 -26.83 17.84
CA VAL A 89 -13.67 -27.03 18.72
C VAL A 89 -14.36 -25.69 18.97
N GLU A 90 -15.67 -25.66 18.82
CA GLU A 90 -16.51 -24.51 19.12
C GLU A 90 -17.33 -24.75 20.40
N ALA A 91 -17.40 -23.72 21.23
CA ALA A 91 -18.25 -23.66 22.41
C ALA A 91 -18.82 -22.25 22.62
N LEU A 92 -20.00 -22.18 23.25
CA LEU A 92 -20.60 -20.93 23.69
C LEU A 92 -20.33 -20.75 25.18
N LEU A 93 -19.61 -19.69 25.53
CA LEU A 93 -19.18 -19.39 26.90
C LEU A 93 -20.00 -18.24 27.50
N ASN A 94 -20.17 -18.24 28.82
CA ASN A 94 -20.87 -17.15 29.52
C ASN A 94 -20.06 -15.86 29.57
N ASP A 95 -18.73 -15.98 29.59
CA ASP A 95 -17.81 -14.85 29.68
C ASP A 95 -16.54 -15.10 28.85
N TYR A 96 -15.71 -14.07 28.67
CA TYR A 96 -14.48 -14.18 27.90
C TYR A 96 -13.40 -15.00 28.62
N PRO A 97 -12.54 -15.70 27.87
CA PRO A 97 -11.29 -16.24 28.39
C PRO A 97 -10.41 -15.15 28.99
N THR A 98 -9.76 -15.47 30.11
CA THR A 98 -8.76 -14.62 30.76
C THR A 98 -7.42 -14.70 30.00
N PRO A 99 -6.49 -13.75 30.22
CA PRO A 99 -5.14 -13.86 29.66
C PRO A 99 -4.40 -15.16 29.98
N ALA A 100 -4.65 -15.76 31.15
CA ALA A 100 -4.11 -17.05 31.52
C ALA A 100 -4.64 -18.18 30.61
N ASP A 101 -5.92 -18.14 30.26
CA ASP A 101 -6.54 -19.11 29.35
C ASP A 101 -5.99 -18.96 27.94
N LEU A 102 -5.93 -17.72 27.46
CA LEU A 102 -5.36 -17.37 26.15
C LEU A 102 -3.89 -17.79 26.04
N SER A 103 -3.19 -17.93 27.16
CA SER A 103 -1.81 -18.39 27.19
C SER A 103 -1.67 -19.92 27.26
N ARG A 104 -2.71 -20.63 27.73
CA ARG A 104 -2.73 -22.10 27.84
C ARG A 104 -3.24 -22.79 26.57
N LEU A 105 -4.17 -22.17 25.85
CA LEU A 105 -4.84 -22.72 24.68
C LEU A 105 -4.66 -21.82 23.46
N TRP A 106 -4.69 -22.42 22.26
CA TRP A 106 -4.61 -21.67 21.01
C TRP A 106 -6.02 -21.30 20.54
N PHE A 107 -6.42 -20.06 20.77
CA PHE A 107 -7.71 -19.57 20.30
C PHE A 107 -7.65 -19.18 18.82
N LEU A 108 -8.63 -19.66 18.06
CA LEU A 108 -8.99 -19.11 16.76
C LEU A 108 -9.75 -17.80 16.94
N GLN A 109 -10.69 -17.78 17.90
CA GLN A 109 -11.41 -16.58 18.34
C GLN A 109 -12.06 -16.79 19.71
N ALA A 110 -12.42 -15.68 20.36
CA ALA A 110 -13.41 -15.63 21.44
C ALA A 110 -14.17 -14.30 21.32
N SER A 111 -15.36 -14.35 20.73
CA SER A 111 -16.12 -13.15 20.35
C SER A 111 -17.62 -13.37 20.43
N ARG A 112 -18.38 -12.32 20.73
CA ARG A 112 -19.85 -12.29 20.62
C ARG A 112 -20.33 -11.89 19.23
N THR A 113 -19.50 -11.21 18.45
CA THR A 113 -19.90 -10.56 17.20
C THR A 113 -19.23 -11.10 15.95
N LEU A 114 -18.24 -11.99 16.07
CA LEU A 114 -17.40 -12.41 14.96
C LEU A 114 -17.41 -13.92 14.74
N GLU A 115 -17.14 -14.29 13.49
CA GLU A 115 -16.72 -15.64 13.10
C GLU A 115 -15.43 -15.58 12.28
N VAL A 116 -14.50 -16.47 12.59
CA VAL A 116 -13.19 -16.62 11.96
C VAL A 116 -13.00 -18.06 11.52
N TRP A 117 -12.46 -18.22 10.31
CA TRP A 117 -12.13 -19.50 9.69
C TRP A 117 -10.74 -19.39 9.06
N LYS A 118 -9.80 -20.23 9.47
CA LYS A 118 -8.43 -20.20 8.91
C LYS A 118 -7.74 -21.54 9.04
N SER A 119 -6.92 -21.87 8.06
CA SER A 119 -6.09 -23.07 8.08
C SER A 119 -4.91 -22.92 7.12
N ILE A 120 -4.11 -23.98 7.04
CA ILE A 120 -3.19 -24.23 5.92
C ILE A 120 -4.06 -24.60 4.70
N GLY A 121 -3.63 -24.19 3.50
CA GLY A 121 -4.34 -24.42 2.24
C GLY A 121 -4.74 -23.12 1.55
N TRP A 122 -5.37 -23.28 0.38
CA TRP A 122 -5.88 -22.20 -0.44
C TRP A 122 -7.26 -21.70 0.06
N PRO A 123 -7.68 -20.46 -0.25
CA PRO A 123 -8.92 -19.88 0.27
C PRO A 123 -10.16 -20.77 0.14
N ARG A 124 -10.37 -21.41 -1.01
CA ARG A 124 -11.49 -22.33 -1.23
C ARG A 124 -11.40 -23.61 -0.41
N GLU A 125 -10.21 -24.21 -0.33
CA GLU A 125 -9.96 -25.42 0.46
C GLU A 125 -10.23 -25.15 1.95
N VAL A 126 -9.82 -23.97 2.44
CA VAL A 126 -10.12 -23.55 3.81
C VAL A 126 -11.62 -23.39 4.00
N ALA A 127 -12.34 -22.71 3.09
CA ALA A 127 -13.80 -22.58 3.19
C ALA A 127 -14.49 -23.96 3.23
N GLU A 128 -14.09 -24.87 2.34
CA GLU A 128 -14.61 -26.24 2.26
C GLU A 128 -14.33 -27.05 3.54
N ALA A 129 -13.14 -26.90 4.14
CA ALA A 129 -12.78 -27.59 5.38
C ALA A 129 -13.67 -27.20 6.58
N TYR A 130 -14.26 -26.01 6.54
CA TYR A 130 -15.24 -25.54 7.52
C TYR A 130 -16.70 -25.70 7.06
N GLY A 131 -16.94 -26.32 5.90
CA GLY A 131 -18.27 -26.52 5.34
C GLY A 131 -18.94 -25.23 4.84
N LEU A 132 -18.18 -24.15 4.65
CA LEU A 132 -18.71 -22.88 4.20
C LEU A 132 -19.10 -22.94 2.74
N ARG A 133 -20.27 -22.37 2.42
CA ARG A 133 -20.75 -22.28 1.04
C ARG A 133 -20.58 -20.86 0.50
N GLY A 134 -20.27 -20.74 -0.78
CA GLY A 134 -20.09 -19.43 -1.42
C GLY A 134 -21.31 -18.51 -1.35
N GLY A 135 -22.51 -19.07 -1.21
CA GLY A 135 -23.76 -18.30 -1.05
C GLY A 135 -24.03 -17.83 0.39
N GLU A 136 -23.16 -18.11 1.37
CA GLU A 136 -23.34 -17.56 2.70
C GLU A 136 -23.15 -16.05 2.72
N GLU A 137 -24.15 -15.35 3.25
CA GLU A 137 -24.18 -13.89 3.22
C GLU A 137 -23.89 -13.32 4.61
N ARG A 138 -23.07 -12.26 4.66
CA ARG A 138 -22.79 -11.48 5.87
C ARG A 138 -22.68 -10.00 5.51
N ARG A 139 -22.90 -9.11 6.47
CA ARG A 139 -22.81 -7.65 6.27
C ARG A 139 -21.40 -7.20 5.89
N VAL A 140 -20.41 -7.86 6.48
CA VAL A 140 -18.98 -7.57 6.25
C VAL A 140 -18.20 -8.89 6.21
N TRP A 141 -17.29 -8.97 5.24
CA TRP A 141 -16.30 -10.03 5.13
C TRP A 141 -14.89 -9.43 5.03
N ILE A 142 -13.92 -10.09 5.65
CA ILE A 142 -12.49 -9.88 5.40
C ILE A 142 -11.79 -11.21 5.15
N GLY A 143 -10.70 -11.20 4.40
CA GLY A 143 -9.96 -12.40 4.10
C GLY A 143 -8.50 -12.16 3.76
N HIS A 144 -7.73 -13.25 3.79
CA HIS A 144 -6.30 -13.23 3.61
C HIS A 144 -5.78 -14.48 2.89
N THR A 145 -4.78 -14.28 2.02
CA THR A 145 -3.92 -15.34 1.46
C THR A 145 -2.47 -15.07 1.83
N ARG A 146 -1.79 -16.08 2.42
CA ARG A 146 -0.53 -15.88 3.16
C ARG A 146 0.69 -16.25 2.35
N TYR A 147 1.71 -15.39 2.44
CA TYR A 147 3.09 -15.72 2.09
C TYR A 147 3.92 -15.73 3.37
N PRO A 148 4.46 -16.88 3.82
CA PRO A 148 5.25 -16.92 5.05
C PRO A 148 6.50 -16.05 4.94
N THR A 149 6.71 -15.18 5.92
CA THR A 149 7.91 -14.35 6.05
C THR A 149 8.67 -14.72 7.32
N ASN A 150 8.14 -14.34 8.49
CA ASN A 150 8.82 -14.44 9.78
C ASN A 150 8.28 -15.59 10.66
N SER A 151 7.07 -16.09 10.37
CA SER A 151 6.42 -17.15 11.12
C SER A 151 6.32 -18.45 10.30
N PRO A 152 6.45 -19.63 10.92
CA PRO A 152 6.42 -20.88 10.18
C PRO A 152 5.10 -21.13 9.41
N GLY A 153 5.20 -21.81 8.26
CA GLY A 153 4.09 -22.09 7.36
C GLY A 153 3.24 -23.32 7.68
N PHE A 154 3.54 -24.04 8.77
CA PHE A 154 3.12 -25.44 8.94
C PHE A 154 2.03 -25.68 10.00
N GLN A 155 1.48 -24.63 10.63
CA GLN A 155 0.40 -24.77 11.63
C GLN A 155 -0.77 -23.83 11.33
N PRO A 156 -2.02 -24.28 11.53
CA PRO A 156 -3.21 -23.49 11.17
C PRO A 156 -3.39 -22.24 12.03
N TRP A 157 -2.99 -22.26 13.31
CA TRP A 157 -3.07 -21.07 14.18
C TRP A 157 -2.13 -19.93 13.76
N LEU A 158 -1.12 -20.20 12.93
CA LEU A 158 -0.21 -19.21 12.37
C LEU A 158 -0.78 -18.51 11.12
N ALA A 159 -1.87 -19.02 10.55
CA ALA A 159 -2.56 -18.37 9.44
C ALA A 159 -3.33 -17.13 9.91
N HIS A 160 -3.63 -16.23 8.97
CA HIS A 160 -4.54 -15.11 9.17
C HIS A 160 -5.98 -15.53 8.83
N PRO A 161 -7.02 -14.84 9.32
CA PRO A 161 -7.01 -13.64 10.17
C PRO A 161 -6.57 -13.88 11.63
N PHE A 162 -6.25 -12.80 12.33
CA PHE A 162 -6.02 -12.81 13.79
C PHE A 162 -7.11 -12.02 14.50
N SER A 163 -7.57 -12.52 15.65
CA SER A 163 -8.62 -11.88 16.44
C SER A 163 -8.22 -11.68 17.89
N ALA A 164 -8.69 -10.60 18.49
CA ALA A 164 -8.64 -10.33 19.92
C ALA A 164 -9.98 -9.73 20.35
N GLY A 165 -10.71 -10.42 21.23
CA GLY A 165 -12.04 -9.99 21.67
C GLY A 165 -13.00 -9.77 20.50
N GLU A 166 -13.52 -8.55 20.37
CA GLU A 166 -14.45 -8.17 19.31
C GLU A 166 -13.76 -7.61 18.06
N THR A 167 -12.45 -7.77 17.97
CA THR A 167 -11.64 -7.31 16.84
C THR A 167 -11.08 -8.50 16.05
N VAL A 168 -11.17 -8.44 14.71
CA VAL A 168 -10.47 -9.34 13.80
C VAL A 168 -9.79 -8.56 12.67
N ILE A 169 -8.55 -8.92 12.35
CA ILE A 169 -7.72 -8.17 11.41
C ILE A 169 -7.07 -9.07 10.36
N VAL A 170 -6.91 -8.54 9.16
CA VAL A 170 -6.02 -9.05 8.12
C VAL A 170 -5.00 -7.97 7.77
N HIS A 171 -3.77 -8.38 7.48
CA HIS A 171 -2.66 -7.45 7.30
C HIS A 171 -1.67 -7.98 6.26
N ASN A 172 -1.14 -7.06 5.46
CA ASN A 172 -0.02 -7.29 4.56
C ASN A 172 1.09 -6.31 4.91
N GLY A 173 2.23 -6.79 5.39
CA GLY A 173 3.28 -5.93 5.95
C GLY A 173 4.21 -6.67 6.90
N ASP A 174 5.08 -5.91 7.54
CA ASP A 174 6.01 -6.34 8.58
C ASP A 174 6.25 -5.16 9.53
N LEU A 175 5.94 -5.30 10.81
CA LEU A 175 6.03 -4.20 11.77
C LEU A 175 7.44 -4.10 12.35
N SER A 176 8.12 -2.98 12.11
CA SER A 176 9.39 -2.70 12.77
C SER A 176 9.23 -2.40 14.26
N SER A 177 8.04 -1.97 14.70
CA SER A 177 7.70 -1.76 16.11
C SER A 177 7.32 -3.04 16.88
N TYR A 178 7.26 -4.20 16.22
CA TYR A 178 6.68 -5.43 16.77
C TYR A 178 7.21 -5.80 18.16
N GLY A 179 8.53 -5.75 18.39
CA GLY A 179 9.10 -6.11 19.69
C GLY A 179 8.60 -5.23 20.86
N ALA A 180 8.37 -3.94 20.60
CA ALA A 180 7.81 -3.03 21.59
C ALA A 180 6.31 -3.28 21.80
N ASN A 181 5.56 -3.49 20.72
CA ASN A 181 4.13 -3.81 20.76
C ASN A 181 3.88 -5.12 21.52
N LYS A 182 4.65 -6.17 21.23
CA LYS A 182 4.58 -7.46 21.93
C LYS A 182 4.83 -7.30 23.43
N ARG A 183 5.87 -6.57 23.84
CA ARG A 183 6.19 -6.35 25.26
C ARG A 183 5.05 -5.63 25.98
N LEU A 184 4.48 -4.59 25.36
CA LEU A 184 3.32 -3.88 25.91
C LEU A 184 2.17 -4.85 26.16
N ILE A 185 1.84 -5.69 25.19
CA ILE A 185 0.74 -6.66 25.29
C ILE A 185 1.04 -7.71 26.37
N MET A 186 2.25 -8.27 26.39
CA MET A 186 2.64 -9.29 27.38
C MET A 186 2.59 -8.75 28.81
N TYR A 187 3.19 -7.58 29.07
CA TYR A 187 3.24 -7.02 30.43
C TYR A 187 1.95 -6.30 30.83
N GLY A 188 1.28 -5.66 29.88
CA GLY A 188 0.04 -4.91 30.13
C GLY A 188 -1.19 -5.81 30.27
N MET A 189 -1.25 -6.91 29.51
CA MET A 189 -2.38 -7.85 29.54
C MET A 189 -2.07 -9.14 30.30
N GLY A 190 -0.82 -9.41 30.67
CA GLY A 190 -0.42 -10.66 31.34
C GLY A 190 -0.42 -11.89 30.43
N LEU A 191 -0.26 -11.68 29.11
CA LEU A 191 -0.15 -12.77 28.14
C LEU A 191 1.27 -13.37 28.12
N THR A 192 1.38 -14.69 28.23
CA THR A 192 2.66 -15.41 28.24
C THR A 192 2.93 -16.23 26.98
N SER A 193 1.91 -16.47 26.16
CA SER A 193 2.03 -17.10 24.84
C SER A 193 1.64 -16.12 23.73
N PHE A 194 2.31 -16.22 22.58
CA PHE A 194 2.07 -15.40 21.39
C PHE A 194 2.49 -16.20 20.16
N THR A 195 1.74 -16.09 19.06
CA THR A 195 2.07 -16.79 17.80
C THR A 195 3.35 -16.27 17.14
N GLY A 196 3.77 -15.06 17.50
CA GLY A 196 4.92 -14.42 16.89
C GLY A 196 4.57 -13.48 15.74
N ASN A 197 3.28 -13.37 15.36
CA ASN A 197 2.85 -12.59 14.20
C ASN A 197 2.49 -11.14 14.57
N ASP A 198 2.94 -10.20 13.73
CA ASP A 198 2.61 -8.78 13.87
C ASP A 198 1.10 -8.52 13.88
N SER A 199 0.36 -9.29 13.09
CA SER A 199 -1.08 -9.16 12.98
C SER A 199 -1.83 -9.50 14.27
N GLU A 200 -1.30 -10.43 15.05
CA GLU A 200 -1.82 -10.71 16.39
C GLU A 200 -1.62 -9.49 17.30
N ALA A 201 -0.45 -8.86 17.24
CA ALA A 201 -0.18 -7.63 18.00
C ALA A 201 -1.10 -6.47 17.59
N ILE A 202 -1.34 -6.29 16.28
CA ILE A 202 -2.28 -5.29 15.76
C ILE A 202 -3.70 -5.54 16.31
N ALA A 203 -4.17 -6.79 16.30
CA ALA A 203 -5.51 -7.12 16.79
C ALA A 203 -5.67 -6.75 18.28
N TYR A 204 -4.68 -7.07 19.12
CA TYR A 204 -4.69 -6.68 20.54
C TYR A 204 -4.64 -5.17 20.75
N ILE A 205 -3.82 -4.43 19.98
CA ILE A 205 -3.73 -2.97 20.10
C ILE A 205 -5.08 -2.32 19.77
N VAL A 206 -5.73 -2.75 18.68
CA VAL A 206 -7.05 -2.23 18.30
C VAL A 206 -8.08 -2.54 19.38
N GLU A 207 -8.12 -3.78 19.88
CA GLU A 207 -9.03 -4.18 20.95
C GLU A 207 -8.81 -3.36 22.24
N MET A 208 -7.55 -3.13 22.62
CA MET A 208 -7.21 -2.29 23.78
C MET A 208 -7.69 -0.85 23.62
N LEU A 209 -7.51 -0.25 22.42
CA LEU A 209 -7.99 1.11 22.16
C LEU A 209 -9.51 1.21 22.29
N TYR A 210 -10.27 0.27 21.73
CA TYR A 210 -11.73 0.25 21.88
C TYR A 210 -12.17 0.06 23.32
N ARG A 211 -11.48 -0.80 24.09
CA ARG A 211 -11.72 -0.95 25.54
C ARG A 211 -11.46 0.32 26.34
N ASP A 212 -10.48 1.11 25.91
CA ASP A 212 -10.17 2.42 26.50
C ASP A 212 -11.13 3.53 26.04
N GLY A 213 -12.15 3.19 25.23
CA GLY A 213 -13.20 4.13 24.79
C GLY A 213 -12.86 4.91 23.52
N ALA A 214 -11.82 4.50 22.77
CA ALA A 214 -11.50 5.10 21.48
C ALA A 214 -12.65 4.88 20.48
N ASN A 215 -13.02 5.93 19.74
CA ASN A 215 -13.90 5.75 18.59
C ASN A 215 -13.10 5.19 17.37
N PRO A 216 -13.77 4.75 16.30
CA PRO A 216 -13.08 4.18 15.13
C PRO A 216 -12.01 5.07 14.50
N LEU A 217 -12.23 6.39 14.47
CA LEU A 217 -11.27 7.33 13.93
C LEU A 217 -10.06 7.52 14.88
N ASP A 218 -10.29 7.54 16.20
CA ASP A 218 -9.21 7.60 17.18
C ASP A 218 -8.25 6.41 17.04
N VAL A 219 -8.76 5.22 16.71
CA VAL A 219 -7.94 4.04 16.43
C VAL A 219 -6.98 4.30 15.28
N VAL A 220 -7.49 4.80 14.16
CA VAL A 220 -6.66 5.14 12.99
C VAL A 220 -5.67 6.25 13.31
N GLU A 221 -6.11 7.31 14.01
CA GLU A 221 -5.28 8.44 14.38
C GLU A 221 -4.13 8.04 15.31
N ALA A 222 -4.38 7.15 16.27
CA ALA A 222 -3.36 6.61 17.15
C ALA A 222 -2.38 5.69 16.41
N MET A 223 -2.88 4.76 15.59
CA MET A 223 -2.05 3.72 14.96
C MET A 223 -1.23 4.24 13.78
N VAL A 224 -1.81 5.10 12.93
CA VAL A 224 -1.15 5.59 11.69
C VAL A 224 -0.36 6.87 11.95
N TYR A 225 -0.94 7.81 12.67
CA TYR A 225 -0.37 9.16 12.85
C TYR A 225 0.29 9.35 14.22
N GLY A 226 0.08 8.45 15.17
CA GLY A 226 0.57 8.59 16.54
C GLY A 226 -0.11 9.72 17.32
N ARG A 227 -1.33 10.09 16.92
CA ARG A 227 -2.15 11.06 17.63
C ARG A 227 -3.05 10.31 18.61
N GLY A 228 -2.73 10.39 19.90
CA GLY A 228 -3.36 9.58 20.92
C GLY A 228 -2.31 8.82 21.74
N PRO A 229 -2.65 7.64 22.28
CA PRO A 229 -1.72 6.86 23.09
C PRO A 229 -0.49 6.43 22.26
N ARG A 230 0.69 6.93 22.62
CA ARG A 230 1.93 6.68 21.86
C ARG A 230 2.28 5.20 21.70
N TRP A 231 1.80 4.35 22.62
CA TRP A 231 2.04 2.90 22.60
C TRP A 231 1.31 2.17 21.46
N ALA A 232 0.26 2.78 20.91
CA ALA A 232 -0.56 2.19 19.85
C ALA A 232 -0.01 2.41 18.44
N ARG A 233 0.91 3.36 18.29
CA ARG A 233 1.46 3.70 16.97
C ARG A 233 2.17 2.49 16.37
N LEU A 234 1.88 2.24 15.09
CA LEU A 234 2.57 1.25 14.28
C LEU A 234 3.70 1.91 13.50
N ASP A 235 4.86 1.27 13.48
CA ASP A 235 5.96 1.61 12.59
C ASP A 235 6.34 0.40 11.72
N GLY A 236 6.65 0.66 10.45
CA GLY A 236 6.96 -0.36 9.45
C GLY A 236 6.03 -0.30 8.23
N PRO A 237 6.28 -1.14 7.21
CA PRO A 237 5.37 -1.35 6.09
C PRO A 237 4.11 -2.09 6.52
N TYR A 238 2.92 -1.55 6.26
CA TYR A 238 1.66 -2.23 6.55
C TYR A 238 0.49 -1.71 5.71
N ALA A 239 -0.39 -2.64 5.34
CA ALA A 239 -1.78 -2.38 4.98
C ALA A 239 -2.64 -3.27 5.87
N VAL A 240 -3.67 -2.71 6.51
CA VAL A 240 -4.54 -3.41 7.46
C VAL A 240 -5.99 -3.23 7.01
N ILE A 241 -6.77 -4.31 7.09
CA ILE A 241 -8.24 -4.26 7.08
C ILE A 241 -8.70 -4.96 8.36
N TYR A 242 -9.63 -4.35 9.10
CA TYR A 242 -10.19 -4.95 10.29
C TYR A 242 -11.70 -4.78 10.40
N ILE A 243 -12.28 -5.68 11.19
CA ILE A 243 -13.65 -5.57 11.71
C ILE A 243 -13.53 -5.42 13.22
N HIS A 244 -14.21 -4.42 13.77
CA HIS A 244 -14.53 -4.40 15.20
C HIS A 244 -16.04 -4.51 15.36
N GLY A 245 -16.52 -5.60 15.94
CA GLY A 245 -17.95 -5.84 16.04
C GLY A 245 -18.55 -5.23 17.29
N THR A 246 -19.70 -4.59 17.12
CA THR A 246 -20.49 -4.04 18.23
C THR A 246 -21.90 -4.63 18.18
N LEU A 247 -22.68 -4.43 19.24
CA LEU A 247 -24.11 -4.80 19.26
C LEU A 247 -24.95 -3.94 18.30
N HIS A 248 -24.45 -2.77 17.90
CA HIS A 248 -25.12 -1.86 16.97
C HIS A 248 -24.73 -2.08 15.51
N GLY A 249 -23.76 -2.96 15.25
CA GLY A 249 -23.23 -3.25 13.93
C GLY A 249 -21.70 -3.29 13.89
N PRO A 250 -21.11 -3.71 12.77
CA PRO A 250 -19.66 -3.74 12.61
C PRO A 250 -19.11 -2.35 12.30
N VAL A 251 -17.96 -2.04 12.88
CA VAL A 251 -17.00 -1.11 12.29
C VAL A 251 -16.19 -1.89 11.26
N PHE A 252 -16.11 -1.40 10.03
CA PHE A 252 -15.23 -1.93 9.00
C PHE A 252 -14.23 -0.84 8.61
N SER A 253 -12.95 -1.07 8.86
CA SER A 253 -11.95 -0.04 8.63
C SER A 253 -10.68 -0.62 8.02
N ALA A 254 -10.00 0.22 7.26
CA ALA A 254 -8.73 -0.11 6.68
C ALA A 254 -7.81 1.11 6.64
N PHE A 255 -6.51 0.87 6.70
CA PHE A 255 -5.51 1.93 6.65
C PHE A 255 -4.17 1.39 6.15
N VAL A 256 -3.36 2.28 5.60
CA VAL A 256 -2.02 1.98 5.07
C VAL A 256 -0.96 2.81 5.77
N ASP A 257 0.27 2.30 5.78
CA ASP A 257 1.41 3.00 6.36
C ASP A 257 1.67 4.34 5.66
N ARG A 258 2.30 5.27 6.38
CA ARG A 258 2.53 6.66 5.90
C ARG A 258 3.48 6.76 4.71
N HIS A 259 4.24 5.71 4.42
CA HIS A 259 5.21 5.66 3.32
C HIS A 259 4.71 4.82 2.14
N HIS A 260 3.50 4.24 2.28
CA HIS A 260 2.83 3.38 1.31
C HIS A 260 3.76 2.28 0.78
N PHE A 261 4.28 1.44 1.67
CA PHE A 261 5.09 0.29 1.26
C PHE A 261 4.24 -0.92 0.88
N ARG A 262 2.95 -0.88 1.22
CA ARG A 262 1.99 -1.96 1.00
C ARG A 262 0.73 -1.36 0.37
N PRO A 263 0.36 -1.80 -0.86
CA PRO A 263 -0.76 -1.21 -1.56
C PRO A 263 -2.09 -1.66 -0.97
N LEU A 264 -3.08 -0.78 -1.05
CA LEU A 264 -4.47 -1.09 -0.81
C LEU A 264 -5.35 -0.29 -1.78
N TYR A 265 -6.23 -0.98 -2.48
CA TYR A 265 -7.17 -0.41 -3.44
C TYR A 265 -8.58 -0.41 -2.86
N TYR A 266 -9.33 0.61 -3.21
CA TYR A 266 -10.70 0.87 -2.79
C TYR A 266 -11.61 1.09 -3.98
N ALA A 267 -12.84 0.58 -3.89
CA ALA A 267 -13.94 1.02 -4.75
C ALA A 267 -15.26 1.00 -3.97
N LYS A 268 -16.19 1.87 -4.36
CA LYS A 268 -17.60 1.83 -3.96
C LYS A 268 -18.48 1.61 -5.19
N VAL A 269 -19.40 0.65 -5.13
CA VAL A 269 -20.42 0.42 -6.15
C VAL A 269 -21.78 0.35 -5.44
N GLY A 270 -22.64 1.34 -5.69
CA GLY A 270 -23.86 1.51 -4.88
C GLY A 270 -23.50 1.64 -3.40
N GLU A 271 -24.12 0.83 -2.55
CA GLU A 271 -23.86 0.78 -1.09
C GLU A 271 -22.85 -0.29 -0.65
N THR A 272 -22.09 -0.86 -1.59
CA THR A 272 -21.04 -1.82 -1.28
C THR A 272 -19.66 -1.18 -1.41
N VAL A 273 -18.85 -1.32 -0.37
CA VAL A 273 -17.43 -0.95 -0.32
C VAL A 273 -16.58 -2.19 -0.52
N TYR A 274 -15.57 -2.09 -1.39
CA TYR A 274 -14.63 -3.15 -1.71
C TYR A 274 -13.20 -2.69 -1.42
N LEU A 275 -12.42 -3.56 -0.80
CA LEU A 275 -11.01 -3.36 -0.51
C LEU A 275 -10.19 -4.57 -0.92
N ALA A 276 -9.04 -4.36 -1.56
CA ALA A 276 -8.08 -5.43 -1.78
C ALA A 276 -6.66 -4.92 -2.01
N SER A 277 -5.65 -5.76 -1.81
CA SER A 277 -4.25 -5.39 -2.10
C SER A 277 -3.99 -5.05 -3.58
N GLU A 278 -4.88 -5.45 -4.48
CA GLU A 278 -4.73 -5.25 -5.92
C GLU A 278 -6.04 -4.80 -6.57
N ALA A 279 -5.93 -3.91 -7.57
CA ALA A 279 -7.08 -3.43 -8.34
C ALA A 279 -7.84 -4.58 -9.01
N ALA A 280 -7.12 -5.57 -9.52
CA ALA A 280 -7.67 -6.82 -10.07
C ALA A 280 -8.63 -7.53 -9.12
N ALA A 281 -8.23 -7.64 -7.86
CA ALA A 281 -8.96 -8.37 -6.84
C ALA A 281 -10.25 -7.64 -6.44
N VAL A 282 -10.23 -6.30 -6.46
CA VAL A 282 -11.45 -5.48 -6.34
C VAL A 282 -12.41 -5.77 -7.52
N LYS A 283 -11.89 -5.80 -8.76
CA LYS A 283 -12.73 -6.10 -9.94
C LYS A 283 -13.23 -7.54 -9.98
N ALA A 284 -12.51 -8.49 -9.37
CA ALA A 284 -12.98 -9.86 -9.22
C ALA A 284 -14.20 -9.97 -8.30
N MET A 285 -14.37 -9.05 -7.33
CA MET A 285 -15.58 -8.96 -6.51
C MET A 285 -16.75 -8.31 -7.27
N ASP A 286 -16.47 -7.26 -8.03
CA ASP A 286 -17.46 -6.59 -8.88
C ASP A 286 -16.79 -6.01 -10.14
N PRO A 287 -17.06 -6.53 -11.35
CA PRO A 287 -16.45 -6.05 -12.59
C PRO A 287 -16.73 -4.57 -12.90
N ARG A 288 -17.80 -3.99 -12.34
CA ARG A 288 -18.16 -2.57 -12.49
C ARG A 288 -17.33 -1.66 -11.59
N ALA A 289 -16.60 -2.23 -10.62
CA ALA A 289 -15.79 -1.48 -9.70
C ALA A 289 -14.70 -0.67 -10.42
N ARG A 290 -14.50 0.55 -9.93
CA ARG A 290 -13.48 1.49 -10.39
C ARG A 290 -12.44 1.65 -9.27
N PRO A 291 -11.50 0.69 -9.12
CA PRO A 291 -10.53 0.72 -8.04
C PRO A 291 -9.62 1.94 -8.11
N VAL A 292 -9.50 2.64 -6.99
CA VAL A 292 -8.54 3.72 -6.75
C VAL A 292 -7.64 3.33 -5.59
N MET A 293 -6.43 3.88 -5.55
CA MET A 293 -5.41 3.53 -4.57
C MET A 293 -5.56 4.41 -3.32
N LEU A 294 -5.31 3.85 -2.14
CA LEU A 294 -5.08 4.65 -0.94
C LEU A 294 -3.63 5.18 -0.96
N ARG A 295 -3.43 6.48 -0.87
CA ARG A 295 -2.12 7.13 -0.69
C ARG A 295 -1.57 6.83 0.71
N GLY A 296 -0.26 7.05 0.90
CA GLY A 296 0.41 6.84 2.18
C GLY A 296 -0.30 7.53 3.35
N GLY A 297 -0.60 6.76 4.40
CA GLY A 297 -1.38 7.18 5.57
C GLY A 297 -2.88 7.30 5.31
N GLY A 298 -3.37 6.93 4.14
CA GLY A 298 -4.79 6.91 3.82
C GLY A 298 -5.54 5.88 4.66
N TYR A 299 -6.84 6.12 4.84
CA TYR A 299 -7.72 5.25 5.61
C TYR A 299 -9.15 5.28 5.10
N ILE A 300 -9.90 4.27 5.49
CA ILE A 300 -11.34 4.13 5.34
C ILE A 300 -11.91 3.66 6.67
N VAL A 301 -13.02 4.24 7.09
CA VAL A 301 -13.80 3.85 8.25
C VAL A 301 -15.25 3.81 7.83
N VAL A 302 -15.90 2.66 8.00
CA VAL A 302 -17.35 2.49 7.89
C VAL A 302 -17.88 2.23 9.29
N TYR A 303 -18.79 3.09 9.73
CA TYR A 303 -19.40 3.07 11.06
C TYR A 303 -20.60 2.10 11.11
N PRO A 304 -21.05 1.68 12.30
CA PRO A 304 -22.16 0.73 12.46
C PRO A 304 -23.48 1.17 11.81
N ASP A 305 -23.72 2.48 11.75
CA ASP A 305 -24.88 3.11 11.12
C ASP A 305 -24.78 3.24 9.59
N GLY A 306 -23.62 2.92 9.01
CA GLY A 306 -23.37 3.01 7.57
C GLY A 306 -22.69 4.30 7.13
N GLU A 307 -22.47 5.27 8.02
CA GLU A 307 -21.66 6.43 7.69
C GLU A 307 -20.24 6.00 7.33
N MET A 308 -19.60 6.74 6.43
CA MET A 308 -18.28 6.41 5.93
C MET A 308 -17.38 7.64 5.89
N GLU A 309 -16.20 7.50 6.47
CA GLU A 309 -15.10 8.45 6.33
C GLU A 309 -13.95 7.82 5.55
N ALA A 310 -13.37 8.58 4.63
CA ALA A 310 -12.21 8.15 3.89
C ALA A 310 -11.25 9.31 3.63
N ARG A 311 -9.95 9.00 3.67
CA ARG A 311 -8.89 9.96 3.41
C ARG A 311 -7.80 9.35 2.55
N GLY A 312 -7.24 10.18 1.67
CA GLY A 312 -6.08 9.82 0.88
C GLY A 312 -6.39 8.96 -0.34
N LEU A 313 -7.58 9.05 -0.93
CA LEU A 313 -7.92 8.33 -2.16
C LEU A 313 -7.33 9.03 -3.39
N THR A 314 -6.82 8.26 -4.35
CA THR A 314 -6.53 8.77 -5.70
C THR A 314 -7.83 8.97 -6.51
N SER A 315 -7.70 9.58 -7.68
CA SER A 315 -8.84 9.80 -8.59
C SER A 315 -8.90 8.75 -9.69
N TRP A 316 -10.13 8.36 -10.07
CA TRP A 316 -10.37 7.61 -11.30
C TRP A 316 -10.64 8.60 -12.44
N LYS A 317 -9.77 8.61 -13.45
CA LYS A 317 -9.96 9.39 -14.68
C LYS A 317 -10.20 8.45 -15.84
N GLU A 318 -11.25 8.73 -16.61
CA GLU A 318 -11.66 7.93 -17.76
C GLU A 318 -11.24 8.66 -19.04
N TYR A 319 -10.59 7.93 -19.93
CA TYR A 319 -10.12 8.44 -21.21
C TYR A 319 -10.75 7.63 -22.34
N PRO A 320 -11.07 8.24 -23.49
CA PRO A 320 -11.58 7.51 -24.64
C PRO A 320 -10.60 6.39 -25.03
N ALA A 321 -11.10 5.16 -25.08
CA ALA A 321 -10.35 4.00 -25.55
C ALA A 321 -10.95 3.53 -26.88
N PRO A 322 -10.13 3.25 -27.91
CA PRO A 322 -10.59 2.58 -29.11
C PRO A 322 -11.06 1.16 -28.76
N GLN A 323 -11.89 0.58 -29.60
CA GLN A 323 -12.27 -0.83 -29.46
C GLN A 323 -11.04 -1.73 -29.68
N PRO A 324 -10.89 -2.81 -28.89
CA PRO A 324 -9.86 -3.80 -29.17
C PRO A 324 -9.99 -4.36 -30.59
N PRO A 325 -8.89 -4.56 -31.32
CA PRO A 325 -8.97 -5.12 -32.65
C PRO A 325 -9.46 -6.58 -32.61
N PRO A 326 -10.15 -7.09 -33.66
CA PRO A 326 -10.72 -8.45 -33.64
C PRO A 326 -9.71 -9.58 -33.45
N TRP A 327 -8.43 -9.33 -33.71
CA TRP A 327 -7.33 -10.28 -33.54
C TRP A 327 -6.64 -10.20 -32.17
N ALA A 328 -7.03 -9.27 -31.30
CA ALA A 328 -6.51 -9.18 -29.94
C ALA A 328 -6.87 -10.44 -29.16
N VAL A 329 -5.96 -10.89 -28.28
CA VAL A 329 -6.21 -12.04 -27.42
C VAL A 329 -7.00 -11.63 -26.18
N ASP A 330 -7.91 -12.50 -25.75
CA ASP A 330 -8.68 -12.29 -24.51
C ASP A 330 -7.85 -12.72 -23.30
N ALA A 331 -7.27 -11.76 -22.59
CA ALA A 331 -6.41 -12.02 -21.44
C ALA A 331 -7.16 -12.72 -20.30
N SER A 332 -8.49 -12.57 -20.20
CA SER A 332 -9.28 -13.22 -19.13
C SER A 332 -9.31 -14.75 -19.23
N LYS A 333 -8.90 -15.31 -20.38
CA LYS A 333 -8.84 -16.76 -20.63
C LYS A 333 -7.44 -17.35 -20.46
N MET A 334 -6.47 -16.53 -20.04
CA MET A 334 -5.07 -16.89 -19.97
C MET A 334 -4.51 -16.60 -18.58
N ASN A 335 -3.62 -17.45 -18.10
CA ASN A 335 -2.75 -17.10 -16.99
C ASN A 335 -1.62 -16.16 -17.48
N ARG A 336 -0.84 -15.61 -16.54
CA ARG A 336 0.23 -14.65 -16.86
C ARG A 336 1.33 -15.19 -17.79
N VAL A 337 1.60 -16.50 -17.75
CA VAL A 337 2.64 -17.13 -18.59
C VAL A 337 2.13 -17.27 -20.01
N GLU A 338 0.91 -17.82 -20.15
CA GLU A 338 0.24 -17.98 -21.45
C GLU A 338 0.06 -16.64 -22.17
N LEU A 339 -0.39 -15.62 -21.43
CA LEU A 339 -0.57 -14.27 -21.98
C LEU A 339 0.76 -13.70 -22.51
N ASN A 340 1.83 -13.83 -21.74
CA ASN A 340 3.15 -13.35 -22.17
C ASN A 340 3.68 -14.08 -23.40
N GLN A 341 3.53 -15.41 -23.45
CA GLN A 341 3.93 -16.21 -24.61
C GLN A 341 3.12 -15.83 -25.85
N ALA A 342 1.81 -15.62 -25.70
CA ALA A 342 0.95 -15.18 -26.79
C ALA A 342 1.37 -13.80 -27.32
N LEU A 343 1.59 -12.82 -26.44
CA LEU A 343 2.03 -11.49 -26.82
C LEU A 343 3.41 -11.50 -27.51
N ALA A 344 4.36 -12.29 -27.00
CA ALA A 344 5.67 -12.46 -27.61
C ALA A 344 5.56 -13.03 -29.03
N ALA A 345 4.83 -14.13 -29.21
CA ALA A 345 4.64 -14.76 -30.52
C ALA A 345 3.94 -13.83 -31.53
N MET A 346 3.01 -12.98 -31.07
CA MET A 346 2.36 -11.98 -31.92
C MET A 346 3.34 -10.89 -32.37
N LEU A 347 4.17 -10.37 -31.45
CA LEU A 347 5.21 -9.38 -31.77
C LEU A 347 6.24 -9.95 -32.73
N GLU A 348 6.76 -11.15 -32.49
CA GLU A 348 7.75 -11.81 -33.35
C GLU A 348 7.22 -12.00 -34.77
N ARG A 349 5.96 -12.42 -34.91
CA ARG A 349 5.37 -12.74 -36.22
C ARG A 349 4.93 -11.50 -37.00
N THR A 350 4.49 -10.45 -36.33
CA THR A 350 3.77 -9.34 -37.00
C THR A 350 4.25 -7.94 -36.64
N GLY A 351 5.19 -7.80 -35.70
CA GLY A 351 5.62 -6.52 -35.15
C GLY A 351 4.55 -5.83 -34.28
N ARG A 352 3.41 -6.48 -34.04
CA ARG A 352 2.32 -5.95 -33.21
C ARG A 352 1.66 -7.02 -32.35
N ALA A 353 1.22 -6.63 -31.16
CA ALA A 353 0.46 -7.50 -30.26
C ALA A 353 -0.63 -6.70 -29.55
N ALA A 354 -1.71 -7.40 -29.19
CA ALA A 354 -2.84 -6.79 -28.52
C ALA A 354 -3.52 -7.79 -27.60
N ALA A 355 -3.87 -7.35 -26.40
CA ALA A 355 -4.66 -8.12 -25.46
C ALA A 355 -5.72 -7.25 -24.78
N TYR A 356 -6.92 -7.81 -24.59
CA TYR A 356 -8.02 -7.12 -23.93
C TYR A 356 -8.53 -7.92 -22.73
N ASN A 357 -9.38 -7.30 -21.90
CA ASN A 357 -9.83 -7.86 -20.62
C ASN A 357 -8.67 -8.23 -19.68
N LEU A 358 -7.63 -7.38 -19.60
CA LEU A 358 -6.59 -7.58 -18.59
C LEU A 358 -7.18 -7.40 -17.19
N GLN A 359 -6.91 -8.37 -16.31
CA GLN A 359 -7.45 -8.48 -14.96
C GLN A 359 -6.34 -8.38 -13.91
N GLY A 360 -5.29 -7.59 -14.17
CA GLY A 360 -4.11 -7.45 -13.32
C GLY A 360 -3.13 -8.62 -13.40
N HIS A 361 -3.07 -9.30 -14.55
CA HIS A 361 -1.98 -10.23 -14.84
C HIS A 361 -0.64 -9.58 -14.56
N ARG A 362 0.17 -10.21 -13.71
CA ARG A 362 1.51 -9.71 -13.34
C ARG A 362 2.51 -9.99 -14.46
N TYR A 363 3.56 -9.18 -14.54
CA TYR A 363 4.68 -9.38 -15.45
C TYR A 363 4.33 -9.32 -16.94
N VAL A 364 3.27 -8.59 -17.31
CA VAL A 364 2.82 -8.50 -18.70
C VAL A 364 3.87 -7.79 -19.53
N ALA A 365 4.27 -8.42 -20.63
CA ALA A 365 5.21 -7.93 -21.62
C ALA A 365 6.63 -7.64 -21.10
N ASN A 366 7.07 -8.32 -20.03
CA ASN A 366 8.44 -8.16 -19.55
C ASN A 366 9.47 -8.71 -20.54
N GLY A 367 10.51 -7.92 -20.80
CA GLY A 367 11.62 -8.29 -21.69
C GLY A 367 11.25 -8.41 -23.16
N LEU A 368 10.03 -7.99 -23.56
CA LEU A 368 9.65 -8.02 -24.97
C LEU A 368 10.42 -6.97 -25.78
N GLY A 369 10.79 -7.35 -27.00
CA GLY A 369 11.56 -6.52 -27.93
C GLY A 369 10.69 -5.52 -28.72
N PRO A 370 11.26 -4.92 -29.78
CA PRO A 370 10.60 -3.85 -30.51
C PRO A 370 9.27 -4.26 -31.17
N GLY A 371 8.35 -3.30 -31.25
CA GLY A 371 7.04 -3.48 -31.89
C GLY A 371 5.97 -2.62 -31.23
N ARG A 372 4.72 -2.81 -31.64
CA ARG A 372 3.55 -2.10 -31.08
C ARG A 372 2.71 -3.02 -30.21
N LEU A 373 2.50 -2.65 -28.95
CA LEU A 373 1.69 -3.40 -28.00
C LEU A 373 0.50 -2.57 -27.51
N GLU A 374 -0.70 -3.13 -27.56
CA GLU A 374 -1.91 -2.47 -27.07
C GLU A 374 -2.64 -3.34 -26.03
N LEU A 375 -2.93 -2.78 -24.86
CA LEU A 375 -3.48 -3.49 -23.71
C LEU A 375 -4.74 -2.79 -23.21
N TRP A 376 -5.85 -3.52 -23.04
CA TRP A 376 -7.11 -2.99 -22.50
C TRP A 376 -7.45 -3.64 -21.15
N GLY A 377 -7.68 -2.81 -20.13
CA GLY A 377 -8.08 -3.26 -18.79
C GLY A 377 -7.13 -2.80 -17.69
N VAL A 378 -6.91 -3.66 -16.70
CA VAL A 378 -5.97 -3.41 -15.59
C VAL A 378 -4.71 -4.22 -15.86
N VAL A 379 -3.60 -3.53 -16.14
CA VAL A 379 -2.28 -4.14 -16.26
C VAL A 379 -1.71 -4.38 -14.86
N GLY A 380 -1.31 -5.61 -14.56
CA GLY A 380 -0.86 -5.99 -13.22
C GLY A 380 0.56 -5.55 -12.90
N ASN A 381 0.99 -5.87 -11.68
CA ASN A 381 2.28 -5.44 -11.14
C ASN A 381 3.47 -5.88 -11.98
N ALA A 382 4.54 -5.07 -11.95
CA ALA A 382 5.84 -5.38 -12.54
C ALA A 382 5.74 -5.69 -14.05
N SER A 383 4.93 -4.93 -14.78
CA SER A 383 4.67 -5.11 -16.22
C SER A 383 5.44 -4.10 -17.06
N LEU A 384 5.73 -4.45 -18.31
CA LEU A 384 6.57 -3.68 -19.24
C LEU A 384 7.99 -3.45 -18.69
N ASN A 385 8.48 -4.31 -17.80
CA ASN A 385 9.82 -4.20 -17.26
C ASN A 385 10.84 -4.75 -18.26
N LEU A 386 12.02 -4.14 -18.33
CA LEU A 386 13.14 -4.55 -19.18
C LEU A 386 12.82 -4.55 -20.69
N VAL A 387 11.80 -3.80 -21.12
CA VAL A 387 11.46 -3.66 -22.55
C VAL A 387 12.46 -2.75 -23.27
N ARG A 388 12.76 -3.10 -24.53
CA ARG A 388 13.67 -2.32 -25.39
C ARG A 388 13.06 -2.07 -26.77
N GLY A 389 12.91 -0.80 -27.15
CA GLY A 389 12.36 -0.40 -28.46
C GLY A 389 10.86 -0.62 -28.63
N LEU A 390 10.10 -0.83 -27.55
CA LEU A 390 8.67 -1.16 -27.60
C LEU A 390 7.80 0.11 -27.52
N GLU A 391 6.79 0.24 -28.39
CA GLU A 391 5.70 1.21 -28.23
C GLU A 391 4.49 0.52 -27.59
N ALA A 392 4.20 0.80 -26.33
CA ALA A 392 3.09 0.22 -25.60
C ALA A 392 2.00 1.26 -25.27
N ARG A 393 0.73 0.88 -25.44
CA ARG A 393 -0.45 1.67 -25.08
C ARG A 393 -1.33 0.89 -24.13
N ILE A 394 -1.62 1.46 -22.96
CA ILE A 394 -2.50 0.89 -21.95
C ILE A 394 -3.79 1.70 -21.89
N TYR A 395 -4.86 1.12 -22.42
CA TYR A 395 -6.22 1.63 -22.34
C TYR A 395 -6.86 1.18 -21.02
N GLY A 396 -6.46 1.86 -19.94
CA GLY A 396 -6.88 1.56 -18.59
C GLY A 396 -5.80 1.93 -17.57
N GLN A 397 -5.73 1.18 -16.47
CA GLN A 397 -4.77 1.43 -15.40
C GLN A 397 -3.63 0.42 -15.41
N ALA A 398 -2.50 0.80 -14.81
CA ALA A 398 -1.42 -0.12 -14.47
C ALA A 398 -1.16 -0.10 -12.96
N GLN A 399 -0.80 -1.24 -12.40
CA GLN A 399 -0.47 -1.35 -10.98
C GLN A 399 1.00 -1.00 -10.72
N GLU A 400 1.55 -1.44 -9.59
CA GLU A 400 2.88 -1.06 -9.14
C GLU A 400 4.00 -1.56 -10.08
N ASP A 401 5.10 -0.81 -10.11
CA ASP A 401 6.35 -1.17 -10.80
C ASP A 401 6.18 -1.30 -12.32
N LEU A 402 5.43 -0.39 -12.95
CA LEU A 402 5.30 -0.35 -14.40
C LEU A 402 6.57 0.21 -15.04
N GLY A 403 7.17 -0.52 -15.98
CA GLY A 403 8.25 0.02 -16.82
C GLY A 403 9.62 0.08 -16.14
N ASP A 404 9.90 -0.82 -15.19
CA ASP A 404 11.22 -0.90 -14.56
C ASP A 404 12.30 -1.12 -15.63
N SER A 405 13.33 -0.28 -15.60
CA SER A 405 14.53 -0.43 -16.39
C SER A 405 14.30 -0.40 -17.90
N MET A 406 13.18 0.17 -18.35
CA MET A 406 12.85 0.32 -19.78
C MET A 406 13.88 1.19 -20.51
N GLU A 407 14.10 0.86 -21.79
CA GLU A 407 15.10 1.48 -22.65
C GLU A 407 14.52 1.71 -24.05
N ASP A 408 14.75 2.88 -24.62
CA ASP A 408 14.35 3.29 -25.98
C ASP A 408 12.90 2.95 -26.33
N SER A 409 12.04 2.89 -25.31
CA SER A 409 10.64 2.45 -25.40
C SER A 409 9.72 3.62 -25.09
N ARG A 410 8.52 3.59 -25.67
CA ARG A 410 7.47 4.58 -25.42
C ARG A 410 6.25 3.90 -24.81
N VAL A 411 5.89 4.25 -23.59
CA VAL A 411 4.74 3.69 -22.88
C VAL A 411 3.72 4.79 -22.61
N ILE A 412 2.48 4.60 -23.07
CA ILE A 412 1.36 5.53 -22.82
C ILE A 412 0.31 4.84 -21.96
N VAL A 413 -0.07 5.45 -20.84
CA VAL A 413 -1.11 4.98 -19.93
C VAL A 413 -2.28 5.95 -19.92
N TYR A 414 -3.42 5.48 -20.45
CA TYR A 414 -4.69 6.22 -20.48
C TYR A 414 -5.47 6.05 -19.16
N GLY A 415 -4.76 6.17 -18.05
CA GLY A 415 -5.25 5.96 -16.70
C GLY A 415 -4.13 6.17 -15.67
N SER A 416 -4.36 5.72 -14.44
CA SER A 416 -3.41 5.87 -13.34
C SER A 416 -2.41 4.72 -13.30
N VAL A 417 -1.26 4.97 -12.67
CA VAL A 417 -0.21 3.99 -12.40
C VAL A 417 0.02 3.80 -10.90
N GLY A 418 0.47 2.60 -10.52
CA GLY A 418 0.89 2.27 -9.16
C GLY A 418 2.13 3.00 -8.67
N ASP A 419 2.65 2.55 -7.54
CA ASP A 419 3.97 2.98 -7.03
C ASP A 419 5.10 2.56 -7.98
N SER A 420 6.22 3.29 -7.94
CA SER A 420 7.48 2.95 -8.63
C SER A 420 7.41 2.86 -10.16
N ALA A 421 6.41 3.46 -10.81
CA ALA A 421 6.38 3.52 -12.28
C ALA A 421 7.65 4.23 -12.81
N GLY A 422 8.24 3.69 -13.89
CA GLY A 422 9.48 4.19 -14.47
C GLY A 422 10.72 4.01 -13.58
N GLN A 423 10.69 3.05 -12.64
CA GLN A 423 11.85 2.71 -11.83
C GLN A 423 13.07 2.40 -12.71
N ALA A 424 14.24 2.93 -12.36
CA ALA A 424 15.51 2.69 -13.06
C ALA A 424 15.50 2.88 -14.59
N MET A 425 14.50 3.59 -15.13
CA MET A 425 14.36 3.87 -16.57
C MET A 425 15.65 4.49 -17.13
N ARG A 426 16.13 3.95 -18.27
CA ARG A 426 17.43 4.32 -18.86
C ARG A 426 17.30 5.33 -20.00
N SER A 427 16.28 5.19 -20.82
CA SER A 427 15.94 6.09 -21.95
C SER A 427 14.47 5.86 -22.35
N GLY A 428 13.97 6.61 -23.33
CA GLY A 428 12.59 6.49 -23.82
C GLY A 428 11.61 7.46 -23.16
N GLU A 429 10.31 7.16 -23.27
CA GLU A 429 9.21 8.05 -22.87
C GLU A 429 8.11 7.28 -22.10
N LEU A 430 7.68 7.83 -20.95
CA LEU A 430 6.53 7.33 -20.19
C LEU A 430 5.51 8.46 -20.04
N HIS A 431 4.32 8.27 -20.60
CA HIS A 431 3.23 9.25 -20.59
C HIS A 431 2.06 8.72 -19.78
N ILE A 432 1.72 9.40 -18.68
CA ILE A 432 0.66 8.99 -17.74
C ILE A 432 -0.42 10.07 -17.71
N LEU A 433 -1.63 9.70 -18.11
CA LEU A 433 -2.76 10.63 -18.10
C LEU A 433 -3.45 10.73 -16.72
N GLY A 434 -3.46 9.62 -15.96
CA GLY A 434 -4.02 9.57 -14.61
C GLY A 434 -3.05 10.05 -13.52
N ASP A 435 -3.26 9.53 -12.32
CA ASP A 435 -2.42 9.78 -11.15
C ASP A 435 -1.29 8.73 -11.07
N ALA A 436 -0.23 9.03 -10.33
CA ALA A 436 0.84 8.09 -10.02
C ALA A 436 0.97 7.87 -8.51
N GLY A 437 1.35 6.66 -8.12
CA GLY A 437 1.68 6.31 -6.74
C GLY A 437 2.95 6.99 -6.23
N ASN A 438 3.49 6.47 -5.13
CA ASN A 438 4.77 6.89 -4.58
C ASN A 438 5.92 6.48 -5.52
N ARG A 439 7.08 7.15 -5.42
CA ARG A 439 8.33 6.74 -6.09
C ARG A 439 8.30 6.72 -7.63
N LEU A 440 7.42 7.50 -8.25
CA LEU A 440 7.47 7.70 -9.71
C LEU A 440 8.88 8.15 -10.13
N GLY A 441 9.50 7.42 -11.06
CA GLY A 441 10.85 7.69 -11.55
C GLY A 441 11.99 7.41 -10.57
N VAL A 442 11.78 6.56 -9.57
CA VAL A 442 12.84 6.18 -8.62
C VAL A 442 14.05 5.57 -9.35
N GLN A 443 15.26 6.01 -9.03
CA GLN A 443 16.51 5.59 -9.68
C GLN A 443 16.59 5.83 -11.20
N MET A 444 15.70 6.64 -11.78
CA MET A 444 15.71 6.97 -13.21
C MET A 444 17.07 7.52 -13.64
N LYS A 445 17.64 6.96 -14.72
CA LYS A 445 18.96 7.29 -15.26
C LYS A 445 18.89 8.14 -16.54
N GLY A 446 17.76 8.12 -17.23
CA GLY A 446 17.54 8.88 -18.46
C GLY A 446 16.11 8.69 -18.99
N GLY A 447 15.80 9.38 -20.09
CA GLY A 447 14.45 9.39 -20.68
C GLY A 447 13.56 10.52 -20.17
N THR A 448 12.26 10.44 -20.47
CA THR A 448 11.27 11.46 -20.10
C THR A 448 10.00 10.83 -19.51
N ILE A 449 9.55 11.34 -18.36
CA ILE A 449 8.24 11.00 -17.79
C ILE A 449 7.35 12.26 -17.82
N VAL A 450 6.13 12.13 -18.34
CA VAL A 450 5.11 13.18 -18.28
C VAL A 450 3.88 12.65 -17.55
N LEU A 451 3.55 13.28 -16.42
CA LEU A 451 2.40 12.96 -15.58
C LEU A 451 1.38 14.11 -15.63
N ARG A 452 0.15 13.83 -16.06
CA ARG A 452 -0.94 14.81 -16.04
C ARG A 452 -1.62 14.93 -14.68
N GLY A 453 -1.73 13.84 -13.92
CA GLY A 453 -2.38 13.81 -12.62
C GLY A 453 -1.43 14.10 -11.45
N ASP A 454 -1.86 13.67 -10.28
CA ASP A 454 -1.13 13.88 -9.03
C ASP A 454 -0.13 12.73 -8.79
N ALA A 455 1.09 13.03 -8.32
CA ALA A 455 2.07 12.05 -7.86
C ALA A 455 2.00 11.83 -6.34
N GLY A 456 2.44 10.66 -5.88
CA GLY A 456 2.64 10.36 -4.46
C GLY A 456 3.90 11.00 -3.86
N ASP A 457 4.30 10.50 -2.68
CA ASP A 457 5.57 10.84 -2.03
C ASP A 457 6.76 10.21 -2.80
N TYR A 458 7.97 10.73 -2.58
CA TYR A 458 9.23 10.21 -3.13
C TYR A 458 9.38 10.28 -4.67
N LEU A 459 8.68 11.20 -5.33
CA LEU A 459 8.89 11.48 -6.76
C LEU A 459 10.40 11.67 -7.05
N ALA A 460 10.94 10.95 -8.03
CA ALA A 460 12.35 11.02 -8.46
C ALA A 460 13.38 10.70 -7.36
N GLU A 461 13.04 9.86 -6.38
CA GLU A 461 14.00 9.37 -5.38
C GLU A 461 15.19 8.70 -6.08
N PHE A 462 16.42 9.09 -5.74
CA PHE A 462 17.68 8.60 -6.35
C PHE A 462 17.81 8.80 -7.87
N MET A 463 17.10 9.77 -8.46
CA MET A 463 17.22 10.08 -9.88
C MET A 463 18.66 10.50 -10.25
N ALA A 464 19.21 9.89 -11.30
CA ALA A 464 20.56 10.08 -11.81
C ALA A 464 20.61 10.71 -13.21
N GLY A 465 19.47 10.84 -13.89
CA GLY A 465 19.35 11.51 -15.18
C GLY A 465 17.94 11.49 -15.75
N GLY A 466 17.72 12.19 -16.86
CA GLY A 466 16.40 12.32 -17.51
C GLY A 466 15.61 13.55 -17.08
N VAL A 467 14.35 13.63 -17.55
CA VAL A 467 13.42 14.74 -17.26
C VAL A 467 12.08 14.19 -16.79
N ILE A 468 11.55 14.75 -15.69
CA ILE A 468 10.20 14.45 -15.21
C ILE A 468 9.35 15.73 -15.24
N VAL A 469 8.18 15.67 -15.86
CA VAL A 469 7.20 16.76 -15.90
C VAL A 469 5.94 16.31 -15.15
N ALA A 470 5.61 16.98 -14.05
CA ALA A 470 4.41 16.74 -13.25
C ALA A 470 3.47 17.95 -13.36
N LEU A 471 2.29 17.74 -13.96
CA LEU A 471 1.28 18.79 -14.17
C LEU A 471 0.25 18.88 -13.05
N GLY A 472 0.17 17.85 -12.18
CA GLY A 472 -0.64 17.86 -10.96
C GLY A 472 0.19 18.10 -9.70
N ARG A 473 -0.42 17.79 -8.54
CA ARG A 473 0.23 17.93 -7.23
C ARG A 473 1.22 16.81 -7.00
N VAL A 474 2.27 17.10 -6.23
CA VAL A 474 3.31 16.14 -5.85
C VAL A 474 3.36 15.99 -4.32
N GLY A 475 3.75 14.81 -3.84
CA GLY A 475 3.87 14.51 -2.42
C GLY A 475 5.09 15.15 -1.76
N ARG A 476 5.63 14.48 -0.73
CA ARG A 476 6.81 14.85 0.03
C ARG A 476 8.03 14.03 -0.39
N TYR A 477 9.21 14.42 0.09
CA TYR A 477 10.48 13.74 -0.17
C TYR A 477 10.90 13.68 -1.65
N ILE A 478 10.43 14.63 -2.46
CA ILE A 478 10.73 14.75 -3.89
C ILE A 478 12.24 14.86 -4.10
N ALA A 479 12.80 14.20 -5.11
CA ALA A 479 14.22 14.26 -5.44
C ALA A 479 15.15 13.86 -4.28
N SER A 480 14.67 13.04 -3.34
CA SER A 480 15.52 12.50 -2.25
C SER A 480 16.67 11.69 -2.82
N GLY A 481 17.90 12.16 -2.62
CA GLY A 481 19.10 11.48 -3.15
C GLY A 481 19.32 11.66 -4.65
N MET A 482 18.65 12.64 -5.30
CA MET A 482 18.86 12.96 -6.70
C MET A 482 20.28 13.45 -6.97
N VAL A 483 20.99 12.79 -7.90
CA VAL A 483 22.35 13.13 -8.34
C VAL A 483 22.39 13.68 -9.78
N GLY A 484 21.32 13.48 -10.56
CA GLY A 484 21.24 13.94 -11.95
C GLY A 484 19.81 14.09 -12.46
N GLY A 485 19.64 14.84 -13.54
CA GLY A 485 18.35 15.07 -14.20
C GLY A 485 17.70 16.41 -13.86
N LYS A 486 16.46 16.59 -14.31
CA LYS A 486 15.65 17.79 -14.10
C LYS A 486 14.18 17.43 -13.86
N ILE A 487 13.52 18.15 -12.96
CA ILE A 487 12.09 17.97 -12.66
C ILE A 487 11.37 19.30 -12.81
N TYR A 488 10.27 19.29 -13.55
CA TYR A 488 9.32 20.39 -13.68
C TYR A 488 8.04 20.03 -12.94
N VAL A 489 7.68 20.80 -11.93
CA VAL A 489 6.38 20.68 -11.26
C VAL A 489 5.57 21.94 -11.51
N ARG A 490 4.39 21.79 -12.09
CA ARG A 490 3.45 22.90 -12.30
C ARG A 490 3.02 23.47 -10.95
N GLY A 491 3.16 24.78 -10.77
CA GLY A 491 2.85 25.46 -9.52
C GLY A 491 3.93 25.33 -8.44
N HIS A 492 3.61 25.80 -7.23
CA HIS A 492 4.58 25.93 -6.14
C HIS A 492 4.66 24.67 -5.28
N VAL A 493 5.86 24.12 -5.14
CA VAL A 493 6.19 23.06 -4.17
C VAL A 493 6.93 23.65 -2.98
N PRO A 494 6.45 23.45 -1.73
CA PRO A 494 7.19 23.85 -0.54
C PRO A 494 8.58 23.19 -0.51
N VAL A 495 9.62 23.96 -0.21
CA VAL A 495 11.01 23.44 -0.14
C VAL A 495 11.15 22.28 0.86
N SER A 496 10.32 22.26 1.91
CA SER A 496 10.26 21.17 2.90
C SER A 496 9.75 19.83 2.34
N HIS A 497 9.20 19.81 1.13
CA HIS A 497 8.78 18.61 0.43
C HIS A 497 9.89 18.04 -0.47
N VAL A 498 11.00 18.76 -0.69
CA VAL A 498 12.12 18.32 -1.52
C VAL A 498 13.22 17.72 -0.62
N GLY A 499 13.87 16.65 -1.06
CA GLY A 499 14.93 15.97 -0.32
C GLY A 499 14.48 15.30 0.99
N LYS A 500 15.45 14.82 1.76
CA LYS A 500 15.25 14.41 3.16
C LYS A 500 15.38 15.61 4.11
N ALA A 501 14.70 16.71 3.80
CA ALA A 501 14.74 17.89 4.65
C ALA A 501 14.23 17.55 6.07
N PRO A 502 14.94 17.97 7.13
CA PRO A 502 14.46 17.78 8.48
C PRO A 502 13.22 18.66 8.72
N PRO A 503 12.30 18.26 9.62
CA PRO A 503 11.19 19.12 10.00
C PRO A 503 11.71 20.48 10.49
N ARG A 504 11.10 21.57 10.00
CA ARG A 504 11.48 22.96 10.36
C ARG A 504 11.71 23.15 11.86
N ARG A 505 10.81 22.61 12.68
CA ARG A 505 10.90 22.68 14.15
C ARG A 505 12.20 22.05 14.71
N GLN A 506 12.73 21.00 14.10
CA GLN A 506 14.00 20.41 14.51
C GLN A 506 15.18 21.30 14.13
N VAL A 507 15.16 21.87 12.93
CA VAL A 507 16.17 22.84 12.46
C VAL A 507 16.18 24.07 13.37
N GLU A 508 15.02 24.65 13.65
CA GLU A 508 14.89 25.80 14.54
C GLU A 508 15.37 25.49 15.96
N ARG A 509 15.05 24.30 16.51
CA ARG A 509 15.55 23.87 17.82
C ARG A 509 17.07 23.73 17.82
N TYR A 510 17.66 23.19 16.75
CA TYR A 510 19.10 23.07 16.63
C TYR A 510 19.78 24.44 16.55
N ILE A 511 19.27 25.35 15.72
CA ILE A 511 19.76 26.72 15.60
C ILE A 511 19.69 27.45 16.95
N LYS A 512 18.55 27.38 17.64
CA LYS A 512 18.38 27.97 18.98
C LYS A 512 19.34 27.34 20.00
N ALA A 513 19.59 26.04 19.91
CA ALA A 513 20.56 25.35 20.78
C ALA A 513 22.01 25.80 20.50
N LEU A 514 22.39 26.03 19.23
CA LEU A 514 23.70 26.58 18.89
C LEU A 514 23.87 27.97 19.51
N ALA A 515 22.87 28.84 19.39
CA ALA A 515 22.90 30.19 19.97
C ALA A 515 22.97 30.14 21.51
N ALA A 516 22.16 29.29 22.15
CA ALA A 516 22.17 29.12 23.60
C ALA A 516 23.52 28.59 24.14
N ARG A 517 24.28 27.86 23.33
CA ARG A 517 25.64 27.39 23.64
C ARG A 517 26.74 28.40 23.26
N GLY A 518 26.38 29.56 22.73
CA GLY A 518 27.34 30.57 22.24
C GLY A 518 28.11 30.15 20.98
N GLU A 519 27.64 29.14 20.24
CA GLU A 519 28.32 28.64 19.05
C GLU A 519 28.05 29.47 17.79
N ILE A 520 26.98 30.27 17.80
CA ILE A 520 26.61 31.27 16.77
C ILE A 520 26.09 32.54 17.45
N SER A 521 26.23 33.70 16.81
CA SER A 521 25.68 34.97 17.32
C SER A 521 24.15 35.04 17.21
N GLU A 522 23.54 35.97 17.93
CA GLU A 522 22.09 36.24 17.82
C GLU A 522 21.70 36.68 16.40
N GLU A 523 22.53 37.47 15.73
CA GLU A 523 22.34 37.83 14.31
C GLU A 523 22.37 36.61 13.39
N GLN A 524 23.36 35.71 13.59
CA GLN A 524 23.44 34.46 12.83
C GLN A 524 22.22 33.57 13.10
N MET A 525 21.75 33.51 14.35
CA MET A 525 20.53 32.79 14.71
C MET A 525 19.31 33.36 13.99
N VAL A 526 19.10 34.68 14.03
CA VAL A 526 17.97 35.34 13.34
C VAL A 526 18.04 35.11 11.83
N LYS A 527 19.24 35.23 11.23
CA LYS A 527 19.45 34.96 9.81
C LYS A 527 19.15 33.49 9.46
N ALA A 528 19.63 32.54 10.26
CA ALA A 528 19.42 31.11 10.05
C ALA A 528 17.96 30.69 10.26
N LEU A 529 17.24 31.30 11.21
CA LEU A 529 15.81 31.03 11.43
C LEU A 529 14.93 31.62 10.31
N ARG A 530 15.42 32.66 9.62
CA ARG A 530 14.78 33.21 8.40
C ARG A 530 15.12 32.40 7.16
N GLY A 531 16.34 31.87 7.07
CA GLY A 531 16.78 31.00 5.98
C GLY A 531 16.03 29.67 5.95
N GLN A 532 15.62 29.25 4.76
CA GLN A 532 14.85 28.01 4.56
C GLN A 532 15.51 27.04 3.58
N THR A 533 16.57 27.46 2.90
CA THR A 533 17.38 26.64 1.99
C THR A 533 18.69 26.18 2.63
N VAL A 534 19.29 25.12 2.07
CA VAL A 534 20.60 24.63 2.51
C VAL A 534 21.67 25.70 2.33
N GLU A 535 21.63 26.46 1.23
CA GLU A 535 22.54 27.56 0.94
C GLU A 535 22.39 28.70 1.95
N GLU A 536 21.17 29.13 2.26
CA GLU A 536 20.94 30.18 3.27
C GLU A 536 21.38 29.73 4.67
N LEU A 537 21.11 28.48 5.03
CA LEU A 537 21.55 27.90 6.30
C LEU A 537 23.07 27.78 6.36
N LEU A 538 23.72 27.37 5.25
CA LEU A 538 25.18 27.34 5.13
C LEU A 538 25.77 28.75 5.24
N GLN A 539 25.17 29.75 4.59
CA GLN A 539 25.60 31.16 4.69
C GLN A 539 25.39 31.75 6.09
N ALA A 540 24.34 31.34 6.80
CA ALA A 540 24.05 31.85 8.13
C ALA A 540 24.91 31.17 9.21
N LEU A 541 25.13 29.86 9.10
CA LEU A 541 25.78 29.04 10.12
C LEU A 541 27.25 28.73 9.81
N GLY A 542 27.72 28.95 8.58
CA GLY A 542 29.08 28.65 8.14
C GLY A 542 29.45 27.18 8.41
N ASP A 543 30.64 26.96 8.96
CA ASP A 543 31.12 25.61 9.30
C ASP A 543 30.26 24.86 10.34
N LYS A 544 29.47 25.58 11.16
CA LYS A 544 28.53 24.95 12.11
C LYS A 544 27.42 24.19 11.42
N PHE A 545 27.14 24.52 10.16
CA PHE A 545 26.23 23.76 9.31
C PHE A 545 26.75 22.36 9.00
N ARG A 546 28.08 22.12 8.94
CA ARG A 546 28.62 20.80 8.54
C ARG A 546 28.15 19.66 9.45
N ARG A 547 28.07 19.89 10.76
CA ARG A 547 27.59 18.88 11.73
C ARG A 547 26.13 18.51 11.46
N LEU A 548 25.34 19.53 11.12
CA LEU A 548 23.94 19.44 10.78
C LEU A 548 23.75 18.71 9.44
N ALA A 549 24.54 19.08 8.43
CA ALA A 549 24.54 18.46 7.11
C ALA A 549 25.03 16.99 7.09
N LYS A 550 25.98 16.61 7.97
CA LYS A 550 26.40 15.20 8.16
C LYS A 550 25.27 14.32 8.66
N LEU A 551 24.51 14.80 9.67
CA LEU A 551 23.34 14.09 10.20
C LEU A 551 22.24 13.89 9.14
N TRP A 552 22.27 14.67 8.05
CA TRP A 552 21.24 14.67 7.01
C TRP A 552 21.69 13.99 5.71
N GLY A 553 22.94 13.51 5.63
CA GLY A 553 23.51 12.93 4.41
C GLY A 553 23.73 13.94 3.27
N VAL A 554 23.49 15.24 3.51
CA VAL A 554 23.49 16.31 2.49
C VAL A 554 24.91 16.59 1.99
N LEU A 555 25.94 16.38 2.80
CA LEU A 555 27.33 16.68 2.42
C LEU A 555 27.88 15.77 1.31
N HIS A 556 27.33 14.58 1.10
CA HIS A 556 27.87 13.62 0.11
C HIS A 556 27.17 13.71 -1.25
N ILE A 557 25.88 14.09 -1.27
CA ILE A 557 25.03 14.05 -2.47
C ILE A 557 24.66 15.47 -2.94
N GLY A 558 24.73 16.47 -2.06
CA GLY A 558 24.16 17.81 -2.31
C GLY A 558 22.65 17.83 -2.06
N TYR A 559 22.08 19.03 -1.93
CA TYR A 559 20.63 19.23 -1.91
C TYR A 559 20.17 19.65 -3.30
N PRO A 560 19.05 19.15 -3.83
CA PRO A 560 18.56 19.60 -5.13
C PRO A 560 18.35 21.13 -5.12
N HIS A 561 18.75 21.81 -6.19
CA HIS A 561 18.47 23.22 -6.36
C HIS A 561 17.01 23.40 -6.74
N VAL A 562 16.28 24.26 -6.03
CA VAL A 562 14.82 24.44 -6.18
C VAL A 562 14.50 25.90 -6.44
N GLU A 563 13.86 26.20 -7.56
CA GLU A 563 13.35 27.54 -7.87
C GLU A 563 11.87 27.50 -8.23
N TYR A 564 11.05 28.40 -7.67
CA TYR A 564 9.68 28.63 -8.14
C TYR A 564 9.61 29.89 -9.00
N ARG A 565 9.51 29.73 -10.33
CA ARG A 565 9.61 30.83 -11.29
C ARG A 565 9.00 30.50 -12.65
N TYR A 566 8.97 31.48 -13.55
CA TYR A 566 8.75 31.25 -14.97
C TYR A 566 9.97 30.53 -15.59
N LEU A 567 9.71 29.77 -16.65
CA LEU A 567 10.72 29.03 -17.39
C LEU A 567 11.69 29.99 -18.10
N ARG A 568 12.98 29.64 -18.14
CA ARG A 568 14.00 30.37 -18.92
C ARG A 568 14.04 29.81 -20.35
N GLY A 569 14.66 30.52 -21.29
CA GLY A 569 14.58 30.20 -22.73
C GLY A 569 14.79 28.73 -23.08
N ASP A 570 15.93 28.16 -22.68
CA ASP A 570 16.27 26.75 -22.92
C ASP A 570 15.30 25.77 -22.23
N GLU A 571 14.84 26.10 -21.03
CA GLU A 571 13.85 25.29 -20.30
C GLU A 571 12.45 25.36 -20.90
N ARG A 572 12.08 26.52 -21.47
CA ARG A 572 10.80 26.72 -22.16
C ARG A 572 10.79 25.85 -23.42
N ASP A 573 11.85 25.91 -24.22
CA ASP A 573 11.99 25.11 -25.44
C ASP A 573 12.00 23.60 -25.13
N GLU A 574 12.72 23.18 -24.08
CA GLU A 574 12.74 21.79 -23.62
C GLU A 574 11.34 21.32 -23.19
N LEU A 575 10.66 22.10 -22.35
CA LEU A 575 9.32 21.74 -21.87
C LEU A 575 8.29 21.74 -23.00
N GLU A 576 8.35 22.71 -23.91
CA GLU A 576 7.48 22.79 -25.07
C GLU A 576 7.61 21.53 -25.93
N ALA A 577 8.85 21.13 -26.25
CA ALA A 577 9.11 19.92 -27.03
C ALA A 577 8.56 18.66 -26.33
N ILE A 578 8.75 18.55 -25.00
CA ILE A 578 8.23 17.43 -24.21
C ILE A 578 6.70 17.39 -24.22
N LEU A 579 6.04 18.54 -23.99
CA LEU A 579 4.58 18.62 -23.93
C LEU A 579 3.94 18.39 -25.30
N ARG A 580 4.52 18.91 -26.39
CA ARG A 580 4.04 18.64 -27.75
C ARG A 580 4.18 17.16 -28.12
N ARG A 581 5.32 16.52 -27.81
CA ARG A 581 5.48 15.06 -27.97
C ARG A 581 4.46 14.28 -27.14
N HIS A 582 4.16 14.72 -25.92
CA HIS A 582 3.14 14.09 -25.09
C HIS A 582 1.73 14.19 -25.70
N VAL A 583 1.36 15.35 -26.26
CA VAL A 583 0.08 15.53 -26.98
C VAL A 583 0.03 14.63 -28.21
N GLU A 584 1.10 14.57 -29.00
CA GLU A 584 1.20 13.69 -30.17
C GLU A 584 1.06 12.20 -29.80
N ALA A 585 1.83 11.75 -28.79
CA ALA A 585 1.85 10.35 -28.36
C ALA A 585 0.51 9.88 -27.77
N THR A 586 -0.18 10.77 -27.04
CA THR A 586 -1.43 10.44 -26.35
C THR A 586 -2.69 10.74 -27.17
N GLY A 587 -2.61 11.63 -28.15
CA GLY A 587 -3.78 12.15 -28.86
C GLY A 587 -4.76 12.93 -27.97
N VAL A 588 -4.41 13.20 -26.72
CA VAL A 588 -5.27 13.92 -25.78
C VAL A 588 -4.86 15.39 -25.76
N PRO A 589 -5.78 16.33 -26.04
CA PRO A 589 -5.46 17.75 -26.05
C PRO A 589 -4.85 18.24 -24.74
N LEU A 590 -3.92 19.19 -24.85
CA LEU A 590 -3.33 19.93 -23.74
C LEU A 590 -3.05 21.35 -24.24
N ASP A 591 -3.40 22.37 -23.46
CA ASP A 591 -3.07 23.75 -23.79
C ASP A 591 -1.60 24.03 -23.46
N VAL A 592 -0.73 23.72 -24.43
CA VAL A 592 0.73 23.85 -24.26
C VAL A 592 1.11 25.32 -24.09
N GLU A 593 0.47 26.24 -24.83
CA GLU A 593 0.78 27.67 -24.73
C GLU A 593 0.49 28.19 -23.33
N GLN A 594 -0.71 27.90 -22.80
CA GLN A 594 -1.06 28.26 -21.43
C GLN A 594 -0.07 27.68 -20.43
N LEU A 595 0.30 26.40 -20.57
CA LEU A 595 1.23 25.76 -19.64
C LEU A 595 2.63 26.37 -19.65
N LEU A 596 3.10 26.91 -20.78
CA LEU A 596 4.41 27.55 -20.88
C LEU A 596 4.43 28.96 -20.27
N GLU A 597 3.27 29.58 -20.09
CA GLU A 597 3.10 30.89 -19.44
C GLU A 597 2.99 30.80 -17.91
N GLU A 598 2.90 29.59 -17.35
CA GLU A 598 2.78 29.39 -15.91
C GLU A 598 4.12 29.33 -15.17
N LYS A 599 4.06 29.46 -13.84
CA LYS A 599 5.22 29.24 -12.97
C LYS A 599 5.35 27.75 -12.63
N TYR A 600 6.61 27.31 -12.59
CA TYR A 600 6.99 25.97 -12.20
C TYR A 600 7.92 26.01 -11.00
N THR A 601 7.80 25.00 -10.14
CA THR A 601 8.93 24.60 -9.31
C THR A 601 9.86 23.75 -10.17
N VAL A 602 11.03 24.30 -10.48
CA VAL A 602 12.11 23.64 -11.22
C VAL A 602 13.11 23.09 -10.22
N ILE A 603 13.37 21.78 -10.29
CA ILE A 603 14.30 21.07 -9.42
C ILE A 603 15.43 20.49 -10.28
N THR A 604 16.68 20.83 -9.96
CA THR A 604 17.89 20.33 -10.63
C THR A 604 18.86 19.73 -9.62
N SER A 605 19.66 18.75 -10.05
CA SER A 605 20.71 18.22 -9.18
C SER A 605 21.88 19.20 -9.02
N VAL A 606 22.51 19.19 -7.85
CA VAL A 606 23.76 19.92 -7.64
C VAL A 606 24.90 19.01 -8.08
N LYS A 607 25.69 19.45 -9.06
CA LYS A 607 27.00 18.83 -9.33
C LYS A 607 27.91 19.14 -8.13
N VAL A 608 28.01 18.23 -7.18
CA VAL A 608 29.09 18.32 -6.18
C VAL A 608 30.38 18.08 -6.94
N LYS A 609 31.15 19.14 -7.23
CA LYS A 609 32.56 18.97 -7.58
C LYS A 609 33.20 18.29 -6.36
N PRO A 610 33.85 17.12 -6.49
CA PRO A 610 34.64 16.61 -5.39
C PRO A 610 35.64 17.70 -4.96
N PRO A 611 35.90 17.88 -3.66
CA PRO A 611 36.91 18.82 -3.22
C PRO A 611 38.22 18.51 -3.96
N GLU A 612 38.82 19.54 -4.56
CA GLU A 612 40.15 19.41 -5.14
C GLU A 612 41.09 18.88 -4.05
N GLY A 613 41.59 17.65 -4.20
CA GLY A 613 42.62 17.09 -3.32
C GLY A 613 42.31 15.77 -2.61
N GLU A 614 41.10 15.20 -2.69
CA GLU A 614 40.85 13.85 -2.17
C GLU A 614 40.57 12.87 -3.31
N GLY A 615 41.50 11.93 -3.50
CA GLY A 615 41.45 10.90 -4.54
C GLY A 615 40.18 10.06 -4.46
N ALA A 616 39.72 9.63 -5.63
CA ALA A 616 38.60 8.72 -5.80
C ALA A 616 38.81 7.44 -4.98
N TRP A 617 37.82 7.10 -4.16
CA TRP A 617 37.63 5.76 -3.60
C TRP A 617 36.43 5.11 -4.27
#